data_AF-A0AAW1HFZ8-F1
#
_entry.id   AF-A0AAW1HFZ8-F1
#
_cell.length_a   1.000
_cell.length_b   1.000
_cell.length_c   1.000
_cell.angle_alpha   90.00
_cell.angle_beta   90.00
_cell.angle_gamma   90.00
#
_symmetry.space_group_name_H-M   'P 1'
#
loop_
_entity.id
_entity.type
_entity.pdbx_description
1 polymer ?
#
loop_
_entity_poly.entity_id
_entity_poly.type
_entity_poly.pdbx_seq_one_letter_code
_entity_poly.pdbx_strand_id
1 'polypeptide(L)'
;MTTLFESNKSTENVGKIKTFSDVTKRKQEVIILKPVNENQRSERTQQEIKMKIDPSKLAIGIEKINNIGKGGVAISCVNNNSKEKLKTTVEKELGGNYEVIEPKLKKPQMIVTGVELEVINQDNENILKSIIEQNQLHTGESMCSEISIHRKFTNKNKKNYGNVIINVEPEMYRKLMNLGKINIGWKRCDIQ
;
A
#
# COMPACT_ATOMS: atom_id res chain seq x y z
N MET A 1 -14.35 -44.81 -45.78
CA MET A 1 -14.27 -45.10 -44.33
C MET A 1 -13.05 -44.37 -43.80
N THR A 2 -13.20 -43.77 -42.62
CA THR A 2 -12.16 -43.15 -41.77
C THR A 2 -11.86 -41.67 -42.05
N THR A 3 -12.62 -40.85 -41.31
CA THR A 3 -12.31 -39.54 -40.73
C THR A 3 -10.85 -39.42 -40.26
N LEU A 4 -10.33 -38.19 -40.08
CA LEU A 4 -9.74 -37.70 -38.82
C LEU A 4 -9.07 -36.30 -39.00
N PHE A 5 -9.57 -35.38 -38.18
CA PHE A 5 -8.92 -34.22 -37.54
C PHE A 5 -8.59 -32.94 -38.33
N GLU A 6 -9.53 -31.99 -38.20
CA GLU A 6 -9.24 -30.58 -37.95
C GLU A 6 -8.27 -30.41 -36.77
N SER A 7 -7.38 -29.42 -36.86
CA SER A 7 -6.72 -28.83 -35.70
C SER A 7 -6.47 -27.35 -35.94
N ASN A 8 -7.43 -26.57 -35.46
CA ASN A 8 -7.30 -25.14 -35.17
C ASN A 8 -6.08 -24.89 -34.26
N LYS A 9 -5.17 -24.01 -34.68
CA LYS A 9 -4.17 -23.39 -33.79
C LYS A 9 -4.48 -21.91 -33.67
N SER A 10 -5.46 -21.59 -32.84
CA SER A 10 -5.69 -20.25 -32.31
C SER A 10 -5.58 -20.32 -30.79
N THR A 11 -4.38 -20.06 -30.27
CA THR A 11 -4.12 -19.85 -28.84
C THR A 11 -2.85 -19.00 -28.74
N GLU A 12 -2.73 -17.92 -27.99
CA GLU A 12 -3.65 -17.15 -27.17
C GLU A 12 -2.73 -16.02 -26.65
N ASN A 13 -3.02 -14.76 -26.97
CA ASN A 13 -2.25 -13.63 -26.43
C ASN A 13 -2.83 -13.31 -25.05
N VAL A 14 -2.58 -14.18 -24.06
CA VAL A 14 -2.99 -13.96 -22.68
C VAL A 14 -2.13 -12.85 -22.11
N GLY A 15 -2.67 -11.63 -22.13
CA GLY A 15 -2.09 -10.48 -21.47
C GLY A 15 -1.71 -10.83 -20.03
N LYS A 16 -0.43 -10.71 -19.69
CA LYS A 16 0.09 -10.91 -18.33
C LYS A 16 -0.82 -10.20 -17.32
N ILE A 17 -1.42 -10.97 -16.42
CA ILE A 17 -2.20 -10.45 -15.30
C ILE A 17 -1.26 -9.61 -14.44
N LYS A 18 -1.49 -8.30 -14.39
CA LYS A 18 -0.71 -7.39 -13.55
C LYS A 18 -0.89 -7.78 -12.10
N THR A 19 0.19 -8.04 -11.39
CA THR A 19 0.11 -8.33 -9.95
C THR A 19 -0.28 -7.05 -9.21
N PHE A 20 -0.85 -7.18 -8.00
CA PHE A 20 -1.10 -6.02 -7.13
C PHE A 20 0.15 -5.16 -6.94
N SER A 21 1.32 -5.81 -6.87
CA SER A 21 2.62 -5.14 -6.77
C SER A 21 2.99 -4.33 -8.03
N ASP A 22 2.55 -4.75 -9.22
CA ASP A 22 2.82 -4.02 -10.46
C ASP A 22 1.91 -2.79 -10.63
N VAL A 23 0.73 -2.82 -10.01
CA VAL A 23 -0.17 -1.66 -9.96
C VAL A 23 0.32 -0.63 -8.94
N THR A 24 0.86 -1.07 -7.79
CA THR A 24 1.34 -0.18 -6.73
C THR A 24 2.76 0.35 -6.94
N LYS A 25 3.57 -0.24 -7.83
CA LYS A 25 4.89 0.28 -8.25
C LYS A 25 4.82 1.61 -8.98
N ARG A 26 3.67 1.99 -9.54
CA ARG A 26 3.52 3.32 -10.14
C ARG A 26 3.48 4.33 -9.01
N LYS A 27 4.50 5.18 -8.93
CA LYS A 27 4.46 6.38 -8.09
C LYS A 27 3.24 7.19 -8.55
N GLN A 28 2.17 7.12 -7.76
CA GLN A 28 0.94 7.81 -8.08
C GLN A 28 1.15 9.28 -7.72
N GLU A 29 1.31 10.12 -8.74
CA GLU A 29 1.46 11.57 -8.58
C GLU A 29 0.09 12.18 -8.29
N VAL A 30 -0.42 11.91 -7.09
CA VAL A 30 -1.79 12.20 -6.67
C VAL A 30 -1.79 13.24 -5.56
N ILE A 31 -2.74 14.17 -5.63
CA ILE A 31 -3.13 15.00 -4.49
C ILE A 31 -4.58 14.70 -4.14
N ILE A 32 -4.90 14.77 -2.85
CA ILE A 32 -6.26 14.63 -2.33
C ILE A 32 -6.66 15.98 -1.76
N LEU A 33 -7.80 16.51 -2.20
CA LEU A 33 -8.42 17.67 -1.60
C LEU A 33 -9.62 17.21 -0.78
N LYS A 34 -9.70 17.62 0.48
CA LYS A 34 -10.87 17.41 1.32
C LYS A 34 -11.46 18.74 1.76
N PRO A 35 -12.76 18.97 1.60
CA PRO A 35 -13.39 20.17 2.13
C PRO A 35 -13.28 20.18 3.65
N VAL A 36 -13.01 21.34 4.23
CA VAL A 36 -13.08 21.54 5.69
C VAL A 36 -14.52 21.33 6.18
N ASN A 37 -15.50 21.68 5.34
CA ASN A 37 -16.91 21.38 5.58
C ASN A 37 -17.23 19.91 5.23
N GLU A 38 -17.41 19.07 6.24
CA GLU A 38 -17.69 17.63 6.06
C GLU A 38 -19.04 17.32 5.38
N ASN A 39 -19.98 18.28 5.30
CA ASN A 39 -21.28 18.09 4.65
C ASN A 39 -21.25 18.36 3.14
N GLN A 40 -20.14 18.90 2.62
CA GLN A 40 -20.00 19.19 1.21
C GLN A 40 -19.90 17.90 0.39
N ARG A 41 -20.55 17.88 -0.78
CA ARG A 41 -20.47 16.75 -1.72
C ARG A 41 -19.31 16.91 -2.68
N SER A 42 -18.75 15.79 -3.15
CA SER A 42 -17.55 15.78 -4.00
C SER A 42 -17.76 16.47 -5.35
N GLU A 43 -18.98 16.44 -5.89
CA GLU A 43 -19.32 17.14 -7.14
C GLU A 43 -19.14 18.66 -6.99
N ARG A 44 -19.52 19.20 -5.83
CA ARG A 44 -19.35 20.62 -5.53
C ARG A 44 -17.88 20.97 -5.38
N THR A 45 -17.11 20.16 -4.65
CA THR A 45 -15.65 20.30 -4.55
C THR A 45 -15.00 20.30 -5.92
N GLN A 46 -15.38 19.35 -6.78
CA GLN A 46 -14.84 19.23 -8.13
C GLN A 46 -15.15 20.45 -9.00
N GLN A 47 -16.37 20.99 -8.90
CA GLN A 47 -16.76 22.22 -9.59
C GLN A 47 -15.91 23.41 -9.14
N GLU A 48 -15.74 23.60 -7.83
CA GLU A 48 -14.96 24.73 -7.30
C GLU A 48 -13.47 24.66 -7.71
N ILE A 49 -12.89 23.46 -7.72
CA ILE A 49 -11.53 23.23 -8.22
C ILE A 49 -11.46 23.62 -9.70
N LYS A 50 -12.36 23.11 -10.56
CA LYS A 50 -12.36 23.41 -12.00
C LYS A 50 -12.61 24.88 -12.32
N MET A 51 -13.33 25.60 -11.46
CA MET A 51 -13.56 27.04 -11.63
C MET A 51 -12.35 27.89 -11.27
N LYS A 52 -11.60 27.50 -10.24
CA LYS A 52 -10.44 28.28 -9.75
C LYS A 52 -9.11 27.89 -10.38
N ILE A 53 -8.99 26.65 -10.86
CA ILE A 53 -7.74 26.10 -11.36
C ILE A 53 -7.89 25.80 -12.83
N ASP A 54 -7.03 26.45 -13.63
CA ASP A 54 -6.89 26.20 -15.06
C ASP A 54 -5.59 25.43 -15.33
N PRO A 55 -5.68 24.12 -15.67
CA PRO A 55 -4.50 23.29 -15.94
C PRO A 55 -3.63 23.82 -17.09
N SER A 56 -4.22 24.50 -18.08
CA SER A 56 -3.51 25.02 -19.25
C SER A 56 -2.61 26.19 -18.86
N LYS A 57 -3.12 27.11 -18.02
CA LYS A 57 -2.34 28.25 -17.51
C LYS A 57 -1.18 27.83 -16.62
N LEU A 58 -1.33 26.72 -15.89
CA LEU A 58 -0.28 26.18 -15.01
C LEU A 58 0.72 25.29 -15.76
N ALA A 59 0.45 24.97 -17.04
CA ALA A 59 1.18 24.00 -17.84
C ALA A 59 1.36 22.67 -17.10
N ILE A 60 0.24 22.10 -16.62
CA ILE A 60 0.18 20.81 -15.90
C ILE A 60 -0.70 19.81 -16.65
N GLY A 61 -0.33 18.53 -16.58
CA GLY A 61 -1.15 17.44 -17.12
C GLY A 61 -1.93 16.72 -16.02
N ILE A 62 -3.25 16.66 -16.16
CA ILE A 62 -4.14 15.88 -15.29
C ILE A 62 -4.49 14.56 -16.00
N GLU A 63 -4.23 13.44 -15.33
CA GLU A 63 -4.54 12.11 -15.84
C GLU A 63 -5.96 11.69 -15.47
N LYS A 64 -6.36 11.90 -14.20
CA LYS A 64 -7.66 11.47 -13.70
C LYS A 64 -8.12 12.30 -12.51
N ILE A 65 -9.44 12.46 -12.39
CA ILE A 65 -10.08 13.03 -11.20
C ILE A 65 -11.11 12.02 -10.69
N ASN A 66 -11.06 11.67 -9.40
CA ASN A 66 -12.00 10.76 -8.76
C ASN A 66 -12.64 11.42 -7.54
N ASN A 67 -13.94 11.20 -7.35
CA ASN A 67 -14.63 11.55 -6.11
C ASN A 67 -14.24 10.55 -5.02
N ILE A 68 -13.97 11.04 -3.82
CA ILE A 68 -13.68 10.23 -2.64
C ILE A 68 -14.64 10.60 -1.50
N GLY A 69 -14.69 9.75 -0.46
CA GLY A 69 -15.56 9.97 0.70
C GLY A 69 -15.35 11.33 1.39
N LYS A 70 -16.37 11.76 2.15
CA LYS A 70 -16.41 13.05 2.85
C LYS A 70 -16.24 14.27 1.93
N GLY A 71 -16.85 14.23 0.75
CA GLY A 71 -16.81 15.36 -0.18
C GLY A 71 -15.47 15.61 -0.84
N GLY A 72 -14.47 14.75 -0.64
CA GLY A 72 -13.14 14.94 -1.17
C GLY A 72 -13.04 14.60 -2.66
N VAL A 73 -11.95 15.05 -3.27
CA VAL A 73 -11.58 14.77 -4.66
C VAL A 73 -10.10 14.39 -4.73
N ALA A 74 -9.79 13.29 -5.40
CA ALA A 74 -8.42 12.86 -5.70
C ALA A 74 -8.07 13.22 -7.14
N ILE A 75 -6.96 13.92 -7.34
CA ILE A 75 -6.46 14.36 -8.65
C ILE A 75 -5.13 13.68 -8.94
N SER A 76 -5.09 12.86 -9.98
CA SER A 76 -3.90 12.19 -10.50
C SER A 76 -3.28 13.04 -11.61
N CYS A 77 -1.98 13.33 -11.47
CA CYS A 77 -1.21 14.10 -12.43
C CYS A 77 -0.31 13.18 -13.26
N VAL A 78 0.05 13.61 -14.46
CA VAL A 78 0.90 12.83 -15.37
C VAL A 78 2.35 12.70 -14.91
N ASN A 79 2.83 13.63 -14.07
CA ASN A 79 4.19 13.63 -13.53
C ASN A 79 4.28 14.42 -12.21
N ASN A 80 5.39 14.22 -11.48
CA ASN A 80 5.63 14.87 -10.19
C ASN A 80 5.64 16.40 -10.29
N ASN A 81 6.20 16.97 -11.36
CA ASN A 81 6.24 18.42 -11.56
C ASN A 81 4.82 19.03 -11.64
N SER A 82 3.92 18.36 -12.36
CA SER A 82 2.50 18.74 -12.45
C SER A 82 1.82 18.68 -11.09
N LYS A 83 2.10 17.62 -10.31
CA LYS A 83 1.57 17.43 -8.95
C LYS A 83 2.03 18.55 -8.01
N GLU A 84 3.32 18.87 -7.98
CA GLU A 84 3.87 19.93 -7.10
C GLU A 84 3.29 21.31 -7.46
N LYS A 85 3.25 21.68 -8.75
CA LYS A 85 2.63 22.94 -9.19
C LYS A 85 1.16 23.02 -8.82
N LEU A 86 0.41 21.93 -9.02
CA LEU A 86 -0.99 21.87 -8.67
C LEU A 86 -1.17 22.03 -7.16
N LYS A 87 -0.39 21.31 -6.35
CA LYS A 87 -0.40 21.37 -4.89
C LYS A 87 -0.19 22.80 -4.39
N THR A 88 0.89 23.45 -4.80
CA THR A 88 1.19 24.84 -4.40
C THR A 88 0.07 25.80 -4.80
N THR A 89 -0.50 25.62 -6.00
CA THR A 89 -1.58 26.48 -6.49
C THR A 89 -2.87 26.27 -5.69
N VAL A 90 -3.23 25.02 -5.42
CA VAL A 90 -4.40 24.68 -4.59
C VAL A 90 -4.22 25.23 -3.18
N GLU A 91 -3.07 25.00 -2.55
CA GLU A 91 -2.80 25.50 -1.19
C GLU A 91 -2.95 27.03 -1.13
N LYS A 92 -2.49 27.74 -2.16
CA LYS A 92 -2.63 29.19 -2.27
C LYS A 92 -4.08 29.68 -2.49
N GLU A 93 -4.80 29.08 -3.44
CA GLU A 93 -6.12 29.57 -3.89
C GLU A 93 -7.31 29.00 -3.10
N LEU A 94 -7.08 27.86 -2.44
CA LEU A 94 -8.11 27.01 -1.83
C LEU A 94 -7.78 26.53 -0.40
N GLY A 95 -6.56 26.75 0.11
CA GLY A 95 -6.10 26.19 1.40
C GLY A 95 -6.92 26.59 2.63
N GLY A 96 -7.70 27.68 2.57
CA GLY A 96 -8.62 28.06 3.65
C GLY A 96 -9.90 27.20 3.73
N ASN A 97 -10.34 26.64 2.59
CA ASN A 97 -11.58 25.87 2.49
C ASN A 97 -11.34 24.36 2.33
N TYR A 98 -10.10 23.98 1.98
CA TYR A 98 -9.74 22.61 1.65
C TYR A 98 -8.40 22.22 2.27
N GLU A 99 -8.36 21.03 2.86
CA GLU A 99 -7.14 20.35 3.25
C GLU A 99 -6.53 19.67 2.02
N VAL A 100 -5.25 19.96 1.74
CA VAL A 100 -4.49 19.33 0.65
C VAL A 100 -3.61 18.23 1.23
N ILE A 101 -3.87 16.99 0.83
CA ILE A 101 -3.23 15.80 1.37
C ILE A 101 -2.45 15.12 0.26
N GLU A 102 -1.18 14.86 0.51
CA GLU A 102 -0.38 13.95 -0.30
C GLU A 102 -0.50 12.52 0.27
N PRO A 103 -1.06 11.56 -0.50
CA PRO A 103 -1.23 10.21 -0.02
C PRO A 103 0.14 9.56 0.18
N LYS A 104 0.47 9.26 1.44
CA LYS A 104 1.66 8.50 1.79
C LYS A 104 1.44 7.02 1.48
N LEU A 105 2.41 6.40 0.80
CA LEU A 105 2.41 4.96 0.64
C LEU A 105 2.53 4.29 2.01
N LYS A 106 1.63 3.34 2.28
CA LYS A 106 1.71 2.51 3.49
C LYS A 106 2.73 1.40 3.27
N LYS A 107 3.54 1.13 4.29
CA LYS A 107 4.38 -0.07 4.31
C LYS A 107 3.49 -1.31 4.22
N PRO A 108 3.83 -2.31 3.38
CA PRO A 108 3.16 -3.60 3.40
C PRO A 108 3.07 -4.18 4.82
N GLN A 109 1.94 -4.82 5.10
CA GLN A 109 1.69 -5.49 6.38
C GLN A 109 1.55 -6.99 6.15
N MET A 110 2.08 -7.78 7.09
CA MET A 110 1.97 -9.24 7.09
C MET A 110 1.53 -9.71 8.47
N ILE A 111 0.76 -10.79 8.51
CA ILE A 111 0.36 -11.46 9.74
C ILE A 111 1.20 -12.72 9.91
N VAL A 112 1.97 -12.77 10.98
CA VAL A 112 2.62 -14.01 11.43
C VAL A 112 1.66 -14.70 12.41
N THR A 113 1.24 -15.91 12.06
CA THR A 113 0.23 -16.66 12.83
C THR A 113 0.84 -17.83 13.57
N GLY A 114 0.24 -18.16 14.72
CA GLY A 114 0.65 -19.31 15.53
C GLY A 114 1.90 -19.06 16.37
N VAL A 115 2.24 -17.79 16.64
CA VAL A 115 3.34 -17.40 17.52
C VAL A 115 3.01 -17.82 18.96
N GLU A 116 3.99 -18.35 19.67
CA GLU A 116 3.84 -18.78 21.06
C GLU A 116 3.55 -17.61 21.99
N LEU A 117 2.71 -17.84 23.01
CA LEU A 117 2.34 -16.80 23.96
C LEU A 117 3.55 -16.22 24.70
N GLU A 118 4.52 -17.07 25.04
CA GLU A 118 5.78 -16.65 25.67
C GLU A 118 6.50 -15.60 24.82
N VAL A 119 6.59 -15.83 23.51
CA VAL A 119 7.17 -14.89 22.55
C VAL A 119 6.32 -13.63 22.42
N ILE A 120 4.99 -13.76 22.35
CA ILE A 120 4.08 -12.59 22.24
C ILE A 120 4.23 -11.63 23.42
N ASN A 121 4.49 -12.18 24.61
CA ASN A 121 4.66 -11.43 25.84
C ASN A 121 6.03 -10.73 25.95
N GLN A 122 7.00 -11.07 25.09
CA GLN A 122 8.27 -10.36 24.99
C GLN A 122 8.09 -8.95 24.42
N ASP A 123 9.05 -8.07 24.64
CA ASP A 123 9.11 -6.78 23.98
C ASP A 123 9.32 -6.93 22.46
N ASN A 124 9.02 -5.85 21.73
CA ASN A 124 9.04 -5.90 20.27
C ASN A 124 10.46 -6.11 19.71
N GLU A 125 11.49 -5.62 20.39
CA GLU A 125 12.87 -5.69 19.92
C GLU A 125 13.37 -7.14 19.95
N ASN A 126 13.09 -7.88 21.03
CA ASN A 126 13.45 -9.29 21.17
C ASN A 126 12.74 -10.19 20.15
N ILE A 127 11.46 -9.93 19.85
CA ILE A 127 10.73 -10.66 18.82
C ILE A 127 11.32 -10.37 17.44
N LEU A 128 11.60 -9.10 17.13
CA LEU A 128 12.20 -8.71 15.84
C LEU A 128 13.58 -9.32 15.66
N LYS A 129 14.42 -9.26 16.69
CA LYS A 129 15.74 -9.89 16.70
C LYS A 129 15.64 -11.39 16.40
N SER A 130 14.73 -12.09 17.09
CA SER A 130 14.48 -13.52 16.85
C SER A 130 14.06 -13.79 15.41
N ILE A 131 13.14 -12.99 14.85
CA ILE A 131 12.71 -13.13 13.45
C ILE A 131 13.89 -12.94 12.49
N ILE A 132 14.71 -11.91 12.70
CA ILE A 132 15.79 -11.56 11.78
C ILE A 132 16.89 -12.63 11.83
N GLU A 133 17.36 -12.99 13.02
CA GLU A 133 18.48 -13.92 13.22
C GLU A 133 18.10 -15.34 12.80
N GLN A 134 16.94 -15.85 13.24
CA GLN A 134 16.54 -17.25 12.96
C GLN A 134 16.16 -17.51 11.50
N ASN A 135 15.86 -16.46 10.73
CA ASN A 135 15.47 -16.58 9.32
C ASN A 135 16.49 -15.95 8.36
N GLN A 136 17.66 -15.55 8.87
CA GLN A 136 18.74 -14.96 8.08
C GLN A 136 18.24 -13.79 7.21
N LEU A 137 17.46 -12.90 7.82
CA LEU A 137 16.82 -11.77 7.13
C LEU A 137 17.69 -10.51 7.13
N HIS A 138 18.99 -10.64 7.40
CA HIS A 138 19.92 -9.52 7.33
C HIS A 138 19.89 -8.87 5.93
N THR A 139 19.71 -7.55 5.91
CA THR A 139 19.71 -6.72 4.71
C THR A 139 20.70 -5.57 4.91
N GLY A 140 21.93 -5.75 4.45
CA GLY A 140 22.99 -4.74 4.53
C GLY A 140 23.38 -4.28 5.94
N GLU A 141 24.11 -3.16 6.03
CA GLU A 141 24.67 -2.61 7.29
C GLU A 141 23.63 -2.07 8.28
N SER A 142 22.35 -1.92 7.89
CA SER A 142 21.30 -1.38 8.77
C SER A 142 20.27 -2.44 9.14
N MET A 143 20.53 -3.18 10.21
CA MET A 143 19.77 -4.37 10.61
C MET A 143 18.33 -4.14 11.09
N CYS A 144 17.88 -2.89 11.28
CA CYS A 144 16.63 -2.60 12.02
C CYS A 144 15.55 -1.83 11.24
N SER A 145 15.78 -1.40 10.00
CA SER A 145 14.86 -0.48 9.33
C SER A 145 13.74 -1.16 8.51
N GLU A 146 13.87 -2.46 8.22
CA GLU A 146 13.01 -3.13 7.23
C GLU A 146 11.80 -3.86 7.81
N ILE A 147 11.79 -4.18 9.11
CA ILE A 147 10.71 -4.91 9.78
C ILE A 147 10.38 -4.21 11.10
N SER A 148 9.10 -3.93 11.35
CA SER A 148 8.64 -3.42 12.65
C SER A 148 7.33 -4.07 13.08
N ILE A 149 7.14 -4.22 14.39
CA ILE A 149 5.88 -4.79 14.92
C ILE A 149 4.81 -3.71 14.97
N HIS A 150 3.72 -3.93 14.26
CA HIS A 150 2.55 -3.04 14.28
C HIS A 150 1.60 -3.38 15.43
N ARG A 151 1.35 -4.67 15.67
CA ARG A 151 0.40 -5.14 16.68
C ARG A 151 0.70 -6.58 17.08
N LYS A 152 0.42 -6.91 18.34
CA LYS A 152 0.41 -8.28 18.86
C LYS A 152 -0.97 -8.56 19.43
N PHE A 153 -1.49 -9.76 19.23
CA PHE A 153 -2.76 -10.16 19.83
C PHE A 153 -2.85 -11.66 20.03
N THR A 154 -3.47 -12.06 21.13
CA THR A 154 -3.66 -13.47 21.48
C THR A 154 -4.92 -14.02 20.83
N ASN A 155 -4.90 -15.31 20.50
CA ASN A 155 -6.09 -15.97 19.98
C ASN A 155 -6.95 -16.46 21.14
N LYS A 156 -8.15 -15.87 21.31
CA LYS A 156 -9.09 -16.26 22.38
C LYS A 156 -9.41 -17.76 22.38
N ASN A 157 -9.35 -18.42 21.22
CA ASN A 157 -9.67 -19.84 21.07
C ASN A 157 -8.45 -20.76 21.23
N LYS A 158 -7.22 -20.24 21.17
CA LYS A 158 -5.97 -21.01 21.33
C LYS A 158 -5.15 -20.41 22.45
N LYS A 159 -5.39 -20.86 23.69
CA LYS A 159 -4.83 -20.27 24.93
C LYS A 159 -3.31 -20.05 24.92
N ASN A 160 -2.55 -20.81 24.14
CA ASN A 160 -1.08 -20.76 24.13
C ASN A 160 -0.48 -20.09 22.88
N TYR A 161 -1.31 -19.56 21.98
CA TYR A 161 -0.84 -18.98 20.72
C TYR A 161 -1.53 -17.65 20.40
N GLY A 162 -0.86 -16.84 19.59
CA GLY A 162 -1.45 -15.65 18.99
C GLY A 162 -0.76 -15.28 17.70
N ASN A 163 -0.98 -14.03 17.30
CA ASN A 163 -0.55 -13.50 16.02
C ASN A 163 0.17 -12.17 16.21
N VAL A 164 1.12 -11.91 15.31
CA VAL A 164 1.88 -10.67 15.27
C VAL A 164 1.71 -10.06 13.89
N ILE A 165 1.29 -8.79 13.84
CA ILE A 165 1.26 -8.00 12.61
C ILE A 165 2.58 -7.27 12.50
N ILE A 166 3.30 -7.49 11.41
CA ILE A 166 4.55 -6.81 11.09
C ILE A 166 4.34 -5.87 9.91
N ASN A 167 4.96 -4.68 9.96
CA ASN A 167 5.16 -3.83 8.80
C ASN A 167 6.52 -4.17 8.21
N VAL A 168 6.59 -4.24 6.88
CA VAL A 168 7.82 -4.57 6.17
C VAL A 168 8.03 -3.68 4.96
N GLU A 169 9.28 -3.50 4.54
CA GLU A 169 9.57 -2.87 3.25
C GLU A 169 9.16 -3.77 2.08
N PRO A 170 8.86 -3.22 0.88
CA PRO A 170 8.40 -3.99 -0.26
C PRO A 170 9.32 -5.14 -0.71
N GLU A 171 10.63 -4.99 -0.54
CA GLU A 171 11.60 -6.03 -0.88
C GLU A 171 11.56 -7.19 0.12
N MET A 172 11.56 -6.85 1.42
CA MET A 172 11.42 -7.81 2.50
C MET A 172 10.07 -8.56 2.44
N TYR A 173 8.98 -7.87 2.09
CA TYR A 173 7.67 -8.50 1.87
C TYR A 173 7.75 -9.66 0.86
N ARG A 174 8.42 -9.44 -0.28
CA ARG A 174 8.57 -10.48 -1.31
C ARG A 174 9.42 -11.64 -0.81
N LYS A 175 10.51 -11.35 -0.09
CA LYS A 175 11.37 -12.37 0.51
C LYS A 175 10.57 -13.24 1.49
N LEU A 176 9.82 -12.62 2.39
CA LEU A 176 8.98 -13.30 3.37
C LEU A 176 7.85 -14.12 2.74
N MET A 177 7.19 -13.59 1.70
CA MET A 177 6.17 -14.36 0.98
C MET A 177 6.73 -15.59 0.27
N ASN A 178 7.93 -15.49 -0.31
CA ASN A 178 8.57 -16.64 -0.94
C ASN A 178 8.96 -17.72 0.09
N LEU A 179 9.25 -17.34 1.34
CA LEU A 179 9.50 -18.30 2.42
C LEU A 179 8.21 -18.99 2.88
N GLY A 180 7.08 -18.27 2.91
CA GLY A 180 5.75 -18.74 3.33
C GLY A 180 5.62 -19.04 4.84
N LYS A 181 6.72 -19.42 5.50
CA LYS A 181 6.80 -19.64 6.95
C LYS A 181 8.14 -19.13 7.49
N ILE A 182 8.13 -18.64 8.73
CA ILE A 182 9.33 -18.18 9.45
C ILE A 182 9.46 -18.85 10.81
N ASN A 183 10.69 -18.96 11.29
CA ASN A 183 11.01 -19.45 12.63
C ASN A 183 10.95 -18.28 13.62
N ILE A 184 10.30 -18.48 14.76
CA ILE A 184 10.32 -17.54 15.89
C ILE A 184 10.38 -18.37 17.17
N GLY A 185 11.44 -18.18 17.96
CA GLY A 185 11.68 -18.98 19.16
C GLY A 185 11.90 -20.45 18.78
N TRP A 186 11.09 -21.34 19.34
CA TRP A 186 11.18 -22.78 19.10
C TRP A 186 10.17 -23.29 18.05
N LYS A 187 9.51 -22.37 17.34
CA LYS A 187 8.37 -22.72 16.48
C LYS A 187 8.48 -22.12 15.09
N ARG A 188 8.00 -22.90 14.10
CA ARG A 188 7.76 -22.43 12.74
C ARG A 188 6.34 -21.90 12.59
N CYS A 189 6.22 -20.63 12.20
CA CYS A 189 5.00 -19.86 12.12
C CYS A 189 4.65 -19.54 10.66
N ASP A 190 3.36 -19.49 10.34
CA ASP A 190 2.86 -19.21 8.99
C ASP A 190 2.76 -17.69 8.75
N ILE A 191 3.07 -17.25 7.54
CA ILE A 191 2.95 -15.85 7.11
C ILE A 191 1.76 -15.69 6.15
N GLN A 192 0.97 -14.64 6.37
CA GLN A 192 -0.19 -14.25 5.56
C GLN A 192 -0.15 -12.76 5.19
#